data_AF-A0A9E4JRW9-F1
#
_entry.id   AF-A0A9E4JRW9-F1
#
_cell.length_a   1.000
_cell.length_b   1.000
_cell.length_c   1.000
_cell.angle_alpha   90.00
_cell.angle_beta   90.00
_cell.angle_gamma   90.00
#
_symmetry.space_group_name_H-M   'P 1'
#
loop_
_entity.id
_entity.type
_entity.pdbx_description
1 polymer ?
#
loop_
_entity_poly.entity_id
_entity_poly.type
_entity_poly.pdbx_seq_one_letter_code
_entity_poly.pdbx_strand_id
1 'polypeptide(L)'
;MEEVEFLNEHGLDELTDEFLESVNYPDVHMSWSEWESKAKEFGLEESQIWELQSYLENNNQLTVRFMLGKSLFWLTQREIKHIELLKQQFPDNWEYQVEWHMQRKTLGDLDAR
;
A
#
# COMPACT_ATOMS: atom_id res chain seq x y z
N MET A 1 12.62 -19.22 30.10
CA MET A 1 13.36 -18.69 28.93
C MET A 1 12.30 -18.01 28.10
N GLU A 2 12.28 -16.68 28.12
CA GLU A 2 11.46 -15.92 27.18
C GLU A 2 12.21 -15.93 25.85
N GLU A 3 11.58 -16.46 24.81
CA GLU A 3 12.04 -16.27 23.44
C GLU A 3 11.90 -14.79 23.14
N VAL A 4 13.03 -14.10 23.06
CA VAL A 4 13.05 -12.71 22.61
C VAL A 4 12.76 -12.75 21.11
N GLU A 5 11.53 -12.43 20.73
CA GLU A 5 11.19 -12.16 19.32
C GLU A 5 12.19 -11.13 18.78
N PHE A 6 13.03 -11.58 17.85
CA PHE A 6 13.95 -10.70 17.14
C PHE A 6 13.15 -9.92 16.10
N LEU A 7 12.52 -8.83 16.55
CA LEU A 7 11.88 -7.89 15.64
C LEU A 7 12.96 -7.13 14.84
N ASN A 8 12.79 -7.07 13.53
CA ASN A 8 13.68 -6.37 12.58
C ASN A 8 13.45 -4.84 12.58
N GLU A 9 14.07 -4.12 11.64
CA GLU A 9 14.04 -2.64 11.56
C GLU A 9 12.62 -2.08 11.48
N HIS A 10 11.68 -2.85 10.92
CA HIS A 10 10.26 -2.50 10.83
C HIS A 10 9.42 -2.89 12.05
N GLY A 11 10.03 -3.56 13.03
CA GLY A 11 9.32 -4.08 14.19
C GLY A 11 8.45 -5.31 13.88
N LEU A 12 8.81 -6.07 12.85
CA LEU A 12 8.11 -7.27 12.37
C LEU A 12 8.93 -8.53 12.62
N ASP A 13 8.28 -9.69 12.52
CA ASP A 13 9.00 -10.96 12.34
C ASP A 13 9.89 -10.92 11.07
N GLU A 14 11.03 -11.61 11.11
CA GLU A 14 11.96 -11.80 9.99
C GLU A 14 11.25 -12.32 8.74
N LEU A 15 10.35 -13.31 8.88
CA LEU A 15 9.64 -13.87 7.72
C LEU A 15 8.63 -12.87 7.12
N THR A 16 7.99 -12.05 7.96
CA THR A 16 7.05 -11.01 7.51
C THR A 16 7.78 -9.92 6.72
N ASP A 17 9.00 -9.58 7.13
CA ASP A 17 9.83 -8.57 6.47
C ASP A 17 10.45 -9.07 5.17
N GLU A 18 10.96 -10.31 5.15
CA GLU A 18 11.40 -10.97 3.91
C GLU A 18 10.28 -11.01 2.87
N PHE A 19 9.05 -11.23 3.31
CA PHE A 19 7.89 -11.17 2.43
C PHE A 19 7.66 -9.77 1.85
N LEU A 20 7.72 -8.71 2.67
CA LEU A 20 7.59 -7.33 2.21
C LEU A 20 8.65 -6.98 1.15
N GLU A 21 9.89 -7.38 1.36
CA GLU A 21 10.97 -7.22 0.38
C GLU A 21 10.66 -7.99 -0.93
N SER A 22 10.17 -9.23 -0.81
CA SER A 22 9.89 -10.09 -1.97
C SER A 22 8.84 -9.52 -2.93
N VAL A 23 7.91 -8.71 -2.41
CA VAL A 23 6.85 -8.07 -3.20
C VAL A 23 7.18 -6.64 -3.60
N ASN A 24 8.39 -6.17 -3.33
CA ASN A 24 8.85 -4.80 -3.64
C ASN A 24 8.03 -3.73 -2.92
N TYR A 25 7.78 -3.93 -1.63
CA TYR A 25 7.27 -2.89 -0.72
C TYR A 25 8.24 -1.70 -0.64
N PRO A 26 7.77 -0.44 -0.52
CA PRO A 26 6.37 0.00 -0.46
C PRO A 26 5.75 0.33 -1.83
N ASP A 27 6.45 0.07 -2.95
CA ASP A 27 5.99 0.50 -4.28
C ASP A 27 4.85 -0.37 -4.86
N VAL A 28 4.54 -1.49 -4.21
CA VAL A 28 3.56 -2.45 -4.70
C VAL A 28 2.14 -2.06 -4.30
N HIS A 29 1.24 -2.07 -5.29
CA HIS A 29 -0.17 -1.72 -5.13
C HIS A 29 -1.03 -2.94 -5.42
N MET A 30 -1.67 -3.46 -4.38
CA MET A 30 -2.59 -4.58 -4.50
C MET A 30 -3.64 -4.53 -3.41
N SER A 31 -4.78 -5.17 -3.66
CA SER A 31 -5.87 -5.31 -2.69
C SER A 31 -5.43 -6.13 -1.47
N TRP A 32 -6.15 -5.98 -0.34
CA TRP A 32 -5.89 -6.83 0.83
C TRP A 32 -5.99 -8.32 0.52
N SER A 33 -6.96 -8.74 -0.29
CA SER A 33 -7.08 -10.15 -0.70
C SER A 33 -5.87 -10.65 -1.50
N GLU A 34 -5.21 -9.78 -2.27
CA GLU A 34 -3.98 -10.14 -2.99
C GLU A 34 -2.78 -10.21 -2.04
N TRP A 35 -2.67 -9.27 -1.09
CA TRP A 35 -1.68 -9.33 -0.02
C TRP A 35 -1.79 -10.62 0.79
N GLU A 36 -3.00 -10.94 1.25
CA GLU A 36 -3.28 -12.15 2.03
C GLU A 36 -2.97 -13.43 1.23
N SER A 37 -3.37 -13.50 -0.04
CA SER A 37 -3.08 -14.66 -0.90
C SER A 37 -1.58 -14.86 -1.07
N LYS A 38 -0.84 -13.78 -1.38
CA LYS A 38 0.61 -13.84 -1.57
C LYS A 38 1.36 -14.19 -0.28
N ALA A 39 0.93 -13.64 0.86
CA ALA A 39 1.51 -13.97 2.15
C ALA A 39 1.34 -15.46 2.48
N LYS A 40 0.14 -16.02 2.25
CA LYS A 40 -0.11 -17.46 2.40
C LYS A 40 0.71 -18.32 1.44
N GLU A 41 0.84 -17.89 0.19
CA GLU A 41 1.66 -18.58 -0.82
C GLU A 41 3.16 -18.55 -0.47
N PHE A 42 3.63 -17.46 0.15
CA PHE A 42 5.00 -17.31 0.63
C PHE A 42 5.28 -18.18 1.86
N GLY A 43 4.25 -18.47 2.65
CA GLY A 43 4.31 -19.36 3.81
C GLY A 43 4.11 -18.67 5.16
N LEU A 44 3.58 -17.44 5.19
CA LEU A 44 3.23 -16.78 6.45
C LEU A 44 2.08 -17.51 7.14
N GLU A 45 2.20 -17.66 8.46
CA GLU A 45 1.15 -18.18 9.32
C GLU A 45 0.10 -17.10 9.64
N GLU A 46 -1.05 -17.50 10.19
CA GLU A 46 -2.15 -16.56 10.46
C GLU A 46 -1.72 -15.40 11.38
N SER A 47 -0.91 -15.65 12.41
CA SER A 47 -0.39 -14.62 13.31
C SER A 47 0.43 -13.55 12.57
N GLN A 48 1.29 -13.98 11.65
CA GLN A 48 2.12 -13.09 10.83
C GLN A 48 1.29 -12.35 9.79
N ILE A 49 0.22 -12.96 9.25
CA ILE A 49 -0.73 -12.28 8.37
C ILE A 49 -1.49 -11.18 9.13
N TRP A 50 -1.88 -11.41 10.39
CA TRP A 50 -2.49 -10.41 11.26
C TRP A 50 -1.54 -9.25 11.56
N GLU A 51 -0.27 -9.56 11.84
CA GLU A 51 0.79 -8.56 12.04
C GLU A 51 0.99 -7.73 10.76
N LEU A 52 1.14 -8.39 9.60
CA LEU A 52 1.26 -7.76 8.29
C LEU A 52 0.08 -6.81 8.02
N GLN A 53 -1.16 -7.24 8.28
CA GLN A 53 -2.33 -6.39 8.09
C GLN A 53 -2.22 -5.10 8.92
N SER A 54 -1.90 -5.26 10.21
CA SER A 54 -1.78 -4.15 11.15
C SER A 54 -0.65 -3.19 10.73
N TYR A 55 0.46 -3.74 10.25
CA TYR A 55 1.59 -2.97 9.74
C TYR A 55 1.23 -2.17 8.49
N LEU A 56 0.57 -2.80 7.50
CA LEU A 56 0.13 -2.11 6.28
C LEU A 56 -0.92 -1.04 6.57
N GLU A 57 -1.81 -1.26 7.54
CA GLU A 57 -2.77 -0.25 8.01
C GLU A 57 -2.07 0.96 8.62
N ASN A 58 -1.14 0.73 9.56
CA ASN A 58 -0.40 1.80 10.23
C ASN A 58 0.49 2.60 9.27
N ASN A 59 1.02 1.95 8.23
CA ASN A 59 1.83 2.59 7.20
C ASN A 59 1.00 3.17 6.04
N ASN A 60 -0.34 3.12 6.10
CA ASN A 60 -1.27 3.60 5.07
C ASN A 60 -1.10 2.92 3.70
N GLN A 61 -0.67 1.66 3.68
CA GLN A 61 -0.38 0.87 2.48
C GLN A 61 -1.54 -0.03 2.05
N LEU A 62 -2.57 -0.17 2.88
CA LEU A 62 -3.82 -0.78 2.42
C LEU A 62 -4.44 0.05 1.32
N THR A 63 -4.72 -0.60 0.19
CA THR A 63 -5.33 0.02 -0.96
C THR A 63 -6.85 -0.13 -0.95
N VAL A 64 -7.54 0.84 -1.52
CA VAL A 64 -8.97 0.77 -1.83
C VAL A 64 -9.20 0.80 -3.32
N ARG A 65 -10.33 0.23 -3.72
CA ARG A 65 -10.78 0.22 -5.11
C ARG A 65 -11.20 1.64 -5.53
N PHE A 66 -10.55 2.20 -6.55
CA PHE A 66 -10.89 3.49 -7.13
C PHE A 66 -11.21 3.35 -8.62
N MET A 67 -12.39 3.83 -9.02
CA MET A 67 -12.81 3.84 -10.42
C MET A 67 -12.64 5.24 -11.00
N LEU A 68 -11.91 5.35 -12.11
CA LEU A 68 -11.77 6.58 -12.88
C LEU A 68 -12.17 6.28 -14.33
N GLY A 69 -13.30 6.82 -14.76
CA GLY A 69 -13.95 6.40 -16.00
C GLY A 69 -14.22 4.89 -16.02
N LYS A 70 -13.53 4.16 -16.91
CA LYS A 70 -13.61 2.69 -17.04
C LYS A 70 -12.41 1.95 -16.43
N SER A 71 -11.43 2.69 -15.92
CA SER A 71 -10.18 2.14 -15.39
C SER A 71 -10.34 1.88 -13.90
N LEU A 72 -9.84 0.73 -13.46
CA LEU A 72 -9.78 0.35 -12.06
C LEU A 72 -8.36 0.53 -11.53
N PHE A 73 -8.23 1.29 -10.45
CA PHE A 73 -6.99 1.50 -9.71
C PHE A 73 -7.13 0.98 -8.27
N TRP A 74 -6.01 0.56 -7.69
CA TRP A 74 -5.86 0.27 -6.27
C TRP A 74 -5.03 1.39 -5.66
N LEU A 75 -5.64 2.19 -4.80
CA LEU A 75 -5.01 3.39 -4.24
C LEU A 75 -4.82 3.26 -2.74
N THR A 76 -3.63 3.56 -2.27
CA THR A 76 -3.33 3.74 -0.85
C THR A 76 -4.15 4.90 -0.26
N GLN A 77 -4.33 4.93 1.06
CA GLN A 77 -5.00 6.06 1.72
C GLN A 77 -4.28 7.39 1.46
N ARG A 78 -2.95 7.36 1.32
CA ARG A 78 -2.15 8.54 0.96
C ARG A 78 -2.51 9.07 -0.43
N GLU A 79 -2.59 8.19 -1.42
CA GLU A 79 -2.98 8.57 -2.79
C GLU A 79 -4.40 9.12 -2.87
N ILE A 80 -5.35 8.57 -2.12
CA ILE A 80 -6.72 9.11 -2.06
C ILE A 80 -6.70 10.56 -1.55
N LYS A 81 -5.92 10.85 -0.49
CA LYS A 81 -5.77 12.22 0.01
C LYS A 81 -5.21 13.15 -1.07
N HIS A 82 -4.24 12.68 -1.84
CA HIS A 82 -3.68 13.48 -2.93
C HIS A 82 -4.66 13.67 -4.10
N ILE A 83 -5.58 12.74 -4.37
CA ILE A 83 -6.68 12.97 -5.31
C ILE A 83 -7.54 14.16 -4.85
N GLU A 84 -7.83 14.26 -3.55
CA GLU A 84 -8.58 15.40 -3.01
C GLU A 84 -7.79 16.72 -3.16
N LEU A 85 -6.46 16.71 -3.04
CA LEU A 85 -5.63 17.88 -3.35
C LEU A 85 -5.71 18.25 -4.84
N LEU A 86 -5.64 17.28 -5.75
CA LEU A 86 -5.77 17.52 -7.18
C LEU A 86 -7.14 18.08 -7.55
N LYS A 87 -8.22 17.60 -6.92
CA LYS A 87 -9.57 18.18 -7.08
C LYS A 87 -9.64 19.64 -6.65
N GLN A 88 -8.93 20.02 -5.58
CA GLN A 88 -8.90 21.39 -5.10
C GLN A 88 -8.04 22.30 -5.99
N GLN A 89 -6.89 21.83 -6.45
CA GLN A 89 -5.95 22.60 -7.26
C GLN A 89 -6.36 22.72 -8.73
N PHE A 90 -7.00 21.66 -9.26
CA PHE A 90 -7.33 21.53 -10.67
C PHE A 90 -8.80 21.10 -10.87
N PRO A 91 -9.79 21.88 -10.38
CA PRO A 91 -11.19 21.46 -10.36
C PRO A 91 -11.76 21.08 -11.73
N ASP A 92 -11.27 21.72 -12.80
CA ASP A 92 -11.76 21.49 -14.17
C ASP A 92 -11.09 20.31 -14.88
N ASN A 93 -9.96 19.79 -14.39
CA ASN A 93 -9.23 18.70 -15.04
C ASN A 93 -8.59 17.68 -14.09
N TRP A 94 -9.06 17.59 -12.85
CA TRP A 94 -8.49 16.73 -11.82
C TRP A 94 -8.40 15.25 -12.25
N GLU A 95 -9.38 14.74 -13.00
CA GLU A 95 -9.36 13.35 -13.51
C GLU A 95 -8.14 13.10 -14.41
N TYR A 96 -7.82 14.07 -15.28
CA TYR A 96 -6.64 14.02 -16.13
C TYR A 96 -5.35 14.06 -15.29
N GLN A 97 -5.31 14.89 -14.24
CA GLN A 97 -4.15 14.93 -13.33
C GLN A 97 -3.96 13.60 -12.62
N VAL A 98 -5.04 12.99 -12.12
CA VAL A 98 -4.99 11.67 -11.46
C VAL A 98 -4.47 10.61 -12.43
N GLU A 99 -5.03 10.53 -13.65
CA GLU A 99 -4.54 9.60 -14.67
C GLU A 99 -3.04 9.80 -14.99
N TRP A 100 -2.62 11.06 -15.15
CA TRP A 100 -1.23 11.41 -15.43
C TRP A 100 -0.28 10.97 -14.30
N HIS A 101 -0.65 11.22 -13.05
CA HIS A 101 0.15 10.84 -11.89
C HIS A 101 0.18 9.33 -11.65
N MET A 102 -0.94 8.65 -11.88
CA MET A 102 -1.05 7.19 -11.77
C MET A 102 -0.18 6.47 -12.81
N GLN A 103 -0.19 6.91 -14.07
CA GLN A 103 0.67 6.33 -15.12
C GLN A 103 2.16 6.46 -14.80
N ARG A 104 2.53 7.47 -14.01
CA ARG A 104 3.91 7.77 -13.64
C ARG A 104 4.29 7.23 -12.25
N LYS A 105 3.35 6.59 -11.55
CA LYS A 105 3.52 6.16 -10.15
C LYS A 105 3.98 7.29 -9.22
N THR A 106 3.47 8.50 -9.44
CA THR A 106 3.83 9.70 -8.65
C THR A 106 2.68 10.22 -7.81
N LEU A 107 1.51 9.57 -7.86
CA LEU A 107 0.34 10.04 -7.12
C LEU A 107 0.63 10.03 -5.62
N GLY A 108 1.37 9.03 -5.10
CA GLY A 108 1.81 8.95 -3.70
C GLY A 108 2.87 9.98 -3.27
N ASP A 109 3.43 10.77 -4.19
CA ASP A 109 4.53 11.71 -3.90
C ASP A 109 4.10 13.18 -3.85
N LEU A 110 2.81 13.46 -4.04
CA LEU A 110 2.31 14.83 -4.19
C LEU A 110 2.51 15.71 -2.94
N ASP A 111 2.54 15.13 -1.74
CA ASP A 111 2.85 15.84 -0.48
C ASP A 111 4.34 16.19 -0.30
N ALA A 112 5.25 15.75 -1.17
CA ALA A 112 6.70 15.99 -1.02
C ALA A 112 7.16 17.41 -1.43
N ARG A 113 6.25 18.41 -1.47
CA ARG A 113 6.55 19.80 -1.88
C ARG A 113 5.96 20.86 -0.96
#